data_AF-B4CWU9-F1
#
_entry.id   AF-B4CWU9-F1
#
_cell.length_a   1.000
_cell.length_b   1.000
_cell.length_c   1.000
_cell.angle_alpha   90.00
_cell.angle_beta   90.00
_cell.angle_gamma   90.00
#
_symmetry.space_group_name_H-M   'P 1'
#
loop_
_entity.id
_entity.type
_entity.pdbx_description
1 polymer ?
#
loop_
_entity_poly.entity_id
_entity_poly.type
_entity_poly.pdbx_seq_one_letter_code
_entity_poly.pdbx_strand_id
1 'polypeptide(L)' 'MSEITFNVSPCEDSGVLVASWDAPEGGGITTQGGSMDELRANVREAVACHFEEGEAPARIRLHFAGEVLLRSA' A
#
# COMPACT_ATOMS: atom_id res chain seq x y z
N MET A 1 -15.74 7.11 2.68
CA MET A 1 -14.54 6.77 3.47
C MET A 1 -13.49 7.86 3.24
N SER A 2 -12.85 8.45 4.26
CA SER A 2 -11.98 9.64 4.05
C SER A 2 -10.51 9.31 3.77
N GLU A 3 -10.00 8.22 4.35
CA GLU A 3 -8.60 7.81 4.23
C GLU A 3 -8.50 6.29 4.35
N ILE A 4 -7.60 5.68 3.58
CA ILE A 4 -7.14 4.30 3.78
C ILE A 4 -5.62 4.28 3.92
N THR A 5 -5.11 3.29 4.65
CA THR A 5 -3.67 3.10 4.85
C THR A 5 -3.25 1.74 4.33
N PHE A 6 -2.36 1.74 3.34
CA PHE A 6 -1.67 0.54 2.89
C PHE A 6 -0.46 0.27 3.77
N ASN A 7 -0.25 -0.98 4.13
CA ASN A 7 1.03 -1.46 4.65
C ASN A 7 1.95 -1.72 3.46
N VAL A 8 3.17 -1.19 3.53
CA VAL A 8 4.19 -1.39 2.51
C VAL A 8 5.36 -2.16 3.11
N SER A 9 5.71 -3.27 2.46
CA SER A 9 6.87 -4.09 2.80
C SER A 9 7.65 -4.49 1.55
N PRO A 10 8.97 -4.68 1.64
CA PRO A 10 9.74 -5.29 0.57
C PRO A 10 9.44 -6.81 0.50
N CYS A 11 9.36 -7.34 -0.70
CA CYS A 11 9.40 -8.78 -0.94
C CYS A 11 10.85 -9.26 -0.89
N GLU A 12 11.18 -10.14 0.06
CA GLU A 12 12.56 -10.60 0.29
C GLU A 12 13.16 -11.34 -0.91
N ASP A 13 12.33 -12.03 -1.70
CA ASP A 13 12.77 -12.83 -2.84
C ASP A 13 12.96 -12.02 -4.13
N SER A 14 12.14 -11.00 -4.35
CA SER A 14 12.09 -10.25 -5.62
C SER A 14 12.58 -8.81 -5.51
N GLY A 15 12.73 -8.28 -4.30
CA GLY A 15 13.15 -6.90 -4.05
C GLY A 15 12.11 -5.84 -4.41
N VAL A 16 10.93 -6.23 -4.89
CA VAL A 16 9.84 -5.28 -5.16
C VAL A 16 9.18 -4.81 -3.86
N LEU A 17 8.61 -3.62 -3.88
CA LEU A 17 7.74 -3.15 -2.81
C LEU A 17 6.34 -3.70 -3.03
N VAL A 18 5.73 -4.23 -1.97
CA VAL A 18 4.35 -4.72 -1.96
C VAL A 18 3.54 -3.80 -1.06
N ALA A 19 2.43 -3.29 -1.57
CA ALA A 19 1.44 -2.53 -0.81
C ALA A 19 0.17 -3.35 -0.64
N SER A 20 -0.29 -3.54 0.60
CA SER A 20 -1.56 -4.21 0.90
C SER A 20 -2.46 -3.36 1.79
N TRP A 21 -3.76 -3.42 1.53
CA TRP A 21 -4.81 -2.84 2.37
C TRP A 21 -5.95 -3.86 2.50
N ASP A 22 -6.32 -4.19 3.73
CA ASP A 22 -7.42 -5.11 4.02
C ASP A 22 -8.72 -4.32 4.24
N ALA A 23 -9.77 -4.68 3.50
CA ALA A 23 -11.08 -4.06 3.64
C ALA A 23 -11.79 -4.57 4.91
N PRO A 24 -12.56 -3.73 5.64
CA PRO A 24 -13.23 -4.14 6.87
C PRO A 24 -14.23 -5.29 6.70
N GLU A 25 -14.85 -5.40 5.53
CA GLU A 25 -15.85 -6.40 5.17
C GLU A 25 -15.26 -7.66 4.49
N GLY A 26 -13.94 -7.74 4.39
CA GLY A 26 -13.21 -8.86 3.77
C GLY A 26 -12.75 -8.55 2.34
N GLY A 27 -11.64 -9.18 1.94
CA GLY A 27 -10.93 -8.82 0.72
C GLY A 27 -10.01 -7.61 0.93
N GLY A 28 -9.74 -6.88 -0.14
CA GLY A 28 -8.85 -5.71 -0.09
C GLY A 28 -8.13 -5.46 -1.40
N ILE A 29 -7.04 -4.72 -1.30
CA ILE A 29 -6.19 -4.35 -2.44
C ILE A 29 -4.76 -4.79 -2.13
N THR A 30 -4.16 -5.56 -3.03
CA THR A 30 -2.73 -5.87 -3.00
C THR A 30 -2.12 -5.52 -4.35
N THR A 31 -1.01 -4.81 -4.33
CA THR A 31 -0.25 -4.44 -5.53
C THR A 31 1.23 -4.37 -5.22
N GLN A 32 2.06 -4.27 -6.25
CA GLN A 32 3.51 -4.21 -6.12
C GLN A 32 4.15 -3.27 -7.13
N GLY A 33 5.38 -2.84 -6.88
CA GLY A 33 6.17 -2.04 -7.82
C GLY A 33 7.67 -2.16 -7.54
N GLY A 34 8.49 -2.13 -8.60
CA GLY A 34 9.95 -2.15 -8.49
C GLY A 34 10.55 -0.84 -8.00
N SER A 35 9.76 0.24 -7.96
CA SER A 35 10.14 1.54 -7.40
C SER A 35 8.98 2.18 -6.65
N MET A 36 9.27 3.23 -5.88
CA MET A 36 8.22 4.00 -5.20
C MET A 36 7.25 4.69 -6.16
N ASP A 37 7.72 5.17 -7.29
CA ASP A 37 6.86 5.83 -8.28
C ASP A 37 5.92 4.83 -8.95
N GLU A 38 6.45 3.65 -9.31
CA GLU A 38 5.65 2.56 -9.86
C GLU A 38 4.62 2.05 -8.84
N LEU A 39 5.02 1.82 -7.58
CA LEU A 39 4.10 1.41 -6.52
C LEU A 39 2.96 2.44 -6.34
N ARG A 40 3.27 3.74 -6.36
CA ARG A 40 2.26 4.79 -6.23
C ARG A 40 1.29 4.81 -7.42
N ALA A 41 1.77 4.54 -8.64
CA ALA A 41 0.90 4.43 -9.81
C ALA A 41 -0.04 3.24 -9.66
N ASN A 42 0.51 2.07 -9.35
CA ASN A 42 -0.24 0.82 -9.25
C ASN A 42 -1.25 0.86 -8.09
N VAL A 43 -0.92 1.51 -6.97
CA VAL A 43 -1.87 1.74 -5.86
C VAL A 43 -3.05 2.61 -6.30
N ARG A 44 -2.81 3.69 -7.05
CA ARG A 44 -3.90 4.57 -7.50
C ARG A 44 -4.81 3.84 -8.48
N GLU A 45 -4.25 3.08 -9.40
CA GLU A 45 -5.02 2.27 -10.35
C GLU A 45 -5.85 1.22 -9.61
N ALA A 46 -5.23 0.48 -8.68
CA ALA A 46 -5.93 -0.55 -7.93
C ALA A 46 -7.06 0.03 -7.05
N VAL A 47 -6.86 1.21 -6.45
CA VAL A 47 -7.94 1.93 -5.74
C VAL A 47 -9.04 2.35 -6.70
N ALA A 48 -8.72 2.93 -7.86
CA ALA A 48 -9.72 3.32 -8.85
C ALA A 48 -10.52 2.14 -9.41
N CYS A 49 -9.92 0.96 -9.50
CA CYS A 49 -10.59 -0.27 -9.93
C CYS A 49 -11.41 -0.96 -8.82
N HIS A 50 -11.01 -0.80 -7.56
CA HIS A 50 -11.66 -1.48 -6.44
C HIS A 50 -12.94 -0.77 -5.97
N PHE A 51 -12.96 0.57 -6.01
CA PHE A 51 -14.10 1.35 -5.55
C PHE A 51 -15.00 1.77 -6.71
N GLU A 52 -16.31 1.77 -6.49
CA GLU A 52 -17.28 2.35 -7.42
C GLU A 52 -17.09 3.88 -7.52
N GLU A 53 -17.70 4.47 -8.55
CA GLU A 53 -17.60 5.91 -8.80
C GLU A 53 -18.12 6.72 -7.59
N GLY A 54 -17.24 7.57 -7.04
CA GLY A 54 -17.55 8.41 -5.87
C GLY A 54 -17.33 7.73 -4.51
N GLU A 55 -16.99 6.44 -4.45
CA GLU A 55 -16.79 5.71 -3.20
C GLU A 55 -15.31 5.67 -2.75
N ALA A 56 -14.39 5.95 -3.68
CA ALA A 56 -12.96 5.95 -3.43
C ALA A 56 -12.53 6.94 -2.32
N PRO A 57 -11.52 6.61 -1.51
CA PRO A 57 -11.06 7.47 -0.44
C PRO A 57 -10.37 8.74 -0.97
N ALA A 58 -10.61 9.87 -0.31
CA ALA A 58 -9.97 11.14 -0.67
C ALA A 58 -8.46 11.17 -0.40
N ARG A 59 -7.96 10.29 0.47
CA ARG A 59 -6.55 10.20 0.85
C ARG A 59 -6.10 8.75 0.91
N ILE A 60 -4.92 8.49 0.37
CA ILE A 60 -4.24 7.19 0.44
C ILE A 60 -2.93 7.42 1.18
N ARG A 61 -2.71 6.66 2.25
CA ARG A 61 -1.47 6.64 3.02
C ARG A 61 -0.70 5.36 2.73
N LEU A 62 0.59 5.48 2.48
CA LEU A 62 1.51 4.36 2.39
C LEU A 62 2.33 4.31 3.69
N HIS A 63 2.09 3.30 4.51
CA HIS A 63 2.79 3.08 5.77
C HIS A 63 3.88 2.02 5.58
N PHE A 64 5.14 2.44 5.66
CA PHE A 64 6.28 1.53 5.67
C PHE A 64 6.47 1.03 7.09
N ALA A 65 6.11 -0.23 7.34
CA ALA A 65 6.45 -0.88 8.59
C ALA A 65 7.94 -1.24 8.52
N GLY A 66 8.74 -0.58 9.35
CA GLY A 66 10.18 -0.83 9.43
C GLY A 66 10.66 -0.74 10.86
N GLU A 67 11.45 -1.71 11.28
CA GLU A 67 12.20 -1.65 12.53
C GLU A 67 13.57 -1.01 12.25
N VAL A 68 13.93 -0.01 13.06
CA VAL A 68 15.25 0.59 13.03
C VAL A 68 16.03 0.08 14.23
N LEU A 69 17.00 -0.80 13.97
CA LEU A 69 17.93 -1.26 15.00
C LEU A 69 19.03 -0.22 15.22
N LEU A 70 19.15 0.25 16.45
CA LEU A 70 20.24 1.13 16.90
C LEU A 70 21.13 0.34 17.86
N ARG A 71 22.46 0.42 17.69
CA ARG A 71 23.39 -0.07 18.70
C ARG A 71 23.47 0.94 19.84
N SER A 72 23.27 0.46 21.06
CA SER A 72 23.58 1.20 22.28
C SER A 72 25.07 1.06 22.59
N ALA A 73 25.90 1.90 21.96
CA ALA A 73 27.38 1.90 22.04
C ALA A 73 28.09 0.70 21.37
#